data_AF-A0A529NS78-F1
#
_entry.id   AF-A0A529NS78-F1
#
_cell.length_a   1.000
_cell.length_b   1.000
_cell.length_c   1.000
_cell.angle_alpha   90.00
_cell.angle_beta   90.00
_cell.angle_gamma   90.00
#
_symmetry.space_group_name_H-M   'P 1'
#
loop_
_entity.id
_entity.type
_entity.pdbx_description
1 polymer ?
#
loop_
_entity_poly.entity_id
_entity_poly.type
_entity_poly.pdbx_seq_one_letter_code
_entity_poly.pdbx_strand_id
1 'polypeptide(L)' 'VAKKTVPASAGTFPTDGPLFVGLLVGVILIVAGLTFFPALAIGPIVEHLAMIHGQTF' A
#
# COMPACT_ATOMS: atom_id res chain seq x y z
N VAL A 1 27.88 11.05 -11.74
CA VAL A 1 28.57 9.73 -11.83
C VAL A 1 27.55 8.64 -11.58
N ALA A 2 27.48 7.60 -12.41
CA ALA A 2 26.54 6.49 -12.21
C ALA A 2 27.02 5.54 -11.10
N LYS A 3 26.09 4.99 -10.31
CA LYS A 3 26.42 3.96 -9.31
C LYS A 3 26.78 2.65 -10.03
N LYS A 4 27.89 2.04 -9.66
CA LYS A 4 28.29 0.72 -10.17
C LYS A 4 27.47 -0.38 -9.47
N THR A 5 26.95 -1.33 -10.24
CA THR A 5 26.29 -2.52 -9.70
C THR A 5 27.30 -3.37 -8.91
N VAL A 6 26.92 -3.78 -7.70
CA VAL A 6 27.76 -4.58 -6.80
C VAL A 6 27.28 -6.03 -6.83
N PRO A 7 28.17 -7.03 -6.83
CA PRO A 7 27.77 -8.43 -6.72
C PRO A 7 26.96 -8.70 -5.44
N ALA A 8 26.08 -9.71 -5.50
CA ALA A 8 25.29 -10.13 -4.35
C ALA A 8 26.20 -10.62 -3.21
N SER A 9 25.79 -10.35 -1.97
CA SER A 9 26.46 -10.76 -0.75
C SER A 9 25.46 -11.42 0.21
N ALA A 10 25.93 -11.90 1.37
CA ALA A 10 25.07 -12.47 2.41
C ALA A 10 23.99 -11.48 2.92
N GLY A 11 24.19 -10.17 2.76
CA GLY A 11 23.21 -9.15 3.12
C GLY A 11 22.26 -8.73 1.97
N THR A 12 22.39 -9.32 0.79
CA THR A 12 21.52 -8.99 -0.35
C THR A 12 20.15 -9.61 -0.16
N PHE A 13 19.14 -8.76 0.00
CA PHE A 13 17.75 -9.20 0.11
C PHE A 13 17.20 -9.61 -1.27
N PRO A 14 16.66 -10.84 -1.46
CA PRO A 14 16.04 -11.24 -2.70
C PRO A 14 14.77 -10.43 -2.99
N THR A 15 14.67 -9.81 -4.16
CA THR A 15 13.55 -8.91 -4.53
C THR A 15 12.61 -9.51 -5.59
N ASP A 16 12.78 -10.79 -5.92
CA ASP A 16 12.04 -11.54 -6.94
C ASP A 16 11.12 -12.62 -6.35
N GLY A 17 11.25 -12.89 -5.04
CA GLY A 17 10.48 -13.93 -4.36
C GLY A 17 9.16 -13.44 -3.72
N PRO A 18 8.30 -14.37 -3.30
CA PRO A 18 7.02 -14.05 -2.66
C PRO A 18 7.14 -13.16 -1.41
N LEU A 19 8.25 -13.27 -0.67
CA LEU A 19 8.50 -12.45 0.52
C LEU A 19 8.62 -10.97 0.17
N PHE A 20 9.35 -10.61 -0.90
CA PHE A 20 9.45 -9.22 -1.34
C PHE A 20 8.11 -8.69 -1.86
N VAL A 21 7.34 -9.53 -2.57
CA VAL A 21 5.98 -9.17 -3.02
C VAL A 21 5.10 -8.84 -1.81
N GLY A 22 5.07 -9.70 -0.80
CA GLY A 22 4.31 -9.45 0.43
C GLY A 22 4.76 -8.18 1.16
N LEU A 23 6.08 -7.98 1.30
CA LEU A 23 6.64 -6.75 1.88
C LEU A 23 6.22 -5.51 1.09
N LEU A 24 6.35 -5.53 -0.23
CA LEU A 24 6.02 -4.41 -1.11
C LEU A 24 4.53 -4.07 -1.03
N VAL A 25 3.66 -5.08 -1.13
CA VAL A 25 2.20 -4.90 -0.98
C VAL A 25 1.87 -4.35 0.40
N GLY A 26 2.47 -4.88 1.48
CA GLY A 26 2.27 -4.40 2.84
C GLY A 26 2.64 -2.93 2.99
N VAL A 27 3.82 -2.52 2.49
CA VAL A 27 4.25 -1.12 2.50
C VAL A 27 3.27 -0.24 1.72
N ILE A 28 2.83 -0.67 0.54
CA ILE A 28 1.85 0.07 -0.27
C ILE A 28 0.54 0.25 0.50
N LEU A 29 0.00 -0.81 1.10
CA LEU A 29 -1.25 -0.74 1.86
C LEU A 29 -1.14 0.19 3.07
N ILE A 30 0.00 0.15 3.79
CA ILE A 30 0.23 1.04 4.94
C ILE A 30 0.33 2.49 4.48
N VAL A 31 1.19 2.78 3.49
CA VAL A 31 1.41 4.15 3.02
C VAL A 31 0.15 4.71 2.39
N ALA A 32 -0.47 4.00 1.46
CA ALA A 32 -1.70 4.45 0.80
C ALA A 32 -2.86 4.55 1.79
N GLY A 33 -2.99 3.56 2.67
CA GLY A 33 -3.99 3.55 3.75
C GLY A 33 -3.86 4.80 4.61
N LEU A 34 -2.71 5.03 5.24
CA LEU A 34 -2.53 6.18 6.14
C LEU A 34 -2.61 7.53 5.41
N THR A 35 -2.15 7.61 4.16
CA THR A 35 -2.14 8.86 3.38
C THR A 35 -3.54 9.26 2.94
N PHE A 36 -4.34 8.30 2.46
CA PHE A 36 -5.64 8.57 1.87
C PHE A 36 -6.82 8.25 2.80
N PHE A 37 -6.56 7.74 4.01
CA PHE A 37 -7.61 7.39 4.96
C PHE A 37 -8.61 8.53 5.19
N PRO A 38 -8.22 9.80 5.43
CA PRO A 38 -9.20 10.86 5.68
C PRO A 38 -10.15 11.09 4.50
N ALA A 39 -9.61 11.08 3.27
CA ALA A 39 -10.41 11.27 2.05
C ALA A 39 -11.31 10.06 1.77
N LEU A 40 -10.79 8.84 1.96
CA LEU A 40 -11.56 7.61 1.81
C LEU A 40 -12.67 7.50 2.83
N ALA A 41 -12.41 7.90 4.09
CA ALA A 41 -13.39 7.89 5.17
C ALA A 41 -14.58 8.80 4.84
N ILE A 42 -14.32 10.06 4.48
CA ILE A 42 -15.38 11.07 4.30
C ILE A 42 -16.13 10.89 2.98
N GLY A 43 -15.48 10.41 1.92
CA GLY A 43 -16.14 10.15 0.64
C GLY A 43 -16.71 8.73 0.58
N PRO A 44 -16.02 7.80 -0.09
CA PRO A 44 -16.60 6.52 -0.48
C PRO A 44 -17.01 5.63 0.70
N ILE A 45 -16.29 5.66 1.83
CA ILE A 45 -16.63 4.81 2.98
C ILE A 45 -17.94 5.27 3.62
N VAL A 46 -18.08 6.57 3.91
CA VAL A 46 -19.33 7.13 4.46
C VAL A 46 -20.49 6.93 3.49
N GLU A 47 -20.29 7.17 2.19
CA GLU A 47 -21.31 6.94 1.17
C GLU A 47 -21.77 5.48 1.14
N HIS A 48 -20.84 4.53 1.16
CA HIS A 48 -21.17 3.10 1.18
C HIS A 48 -21.95 2.71 2.43
N LEU A 49 -21.56 3.23 3.60
CA LEU A 49 -22.29 3.00 4.84
C LEU A 49 -23.68 3.64 4.80
N ALA A 50 -23.84 4.86 4.30
CA ALA A 50 -25.13 5.54 4.20
C ALA A 50 -26.11 4.78 3.29
N MET A 51 -25.63 4.28 2.13
CA MET A 51 -26.41 3.44 1.22
C MET A 51 -26.90 2.16 1.90
N ILE A 52 -26.06 1.49 2.71
CA ILE A 52 -26.46 0.30 3.48
C ILE A 52 -27.57 0.64 4.48
N HIS A 53 -27.56 1.85 5.06
CA HIS A 53 -28.58 2.31 6.00
C HIS A 53 -29.83 2.92 5.32
N GLY A 54 -29.93 2.88 3.98
CA GLY A 54 -31.05 3.44 3.23
C GLY A 54 -31.11 4.97 3.24
N GLN A 55 -30.03 5.64 3.65
CA GLN A 55 -29.90 7.09 3.57
C GLN A 55 -29.19 7.44 2.26
N THR A 56 -29.91 8.10 1.35
CA THR A 56 -29.35 8.63 0.10
C THR A 56 -29.35 10.15 0.22
N PHE A 57 -28.19 10.77 0.03
CA PHE A 57 -28.02 12.23 0.01
C PHE A 57 -28.28 12.77 -1.39
#